data_AF-A0A060Z879-F1
#
_entry.id   AF-A0A060Z879-F1
#
_cell.length_a   1.000
_cell.length_b   1.000
_cell.length_c   1.000
_cell.angle_alpha   90.00
_cell.angle_beta   90.00
_cell.angle_gamma   90.00
#
_symmetry.space_group_name_H-M   'P 1'
#
loop_
_entity.id
_entity.type
_entity.pdbx_description
1 polymer ?
#
loop_
_entity_poly.entity_id
_entity_poly.type
_entity_poly.pdbx_seq_one_letter_code
_entity_poly.pdbx_strand_id
1 'polypeptide(L)'
;MSRTSRRYKPLQANNGALPGCNSVRMPRARVLVFCLLGVLTLAMVLGLYLSNETSSNRNNRIPVVDLAKDRLSHKASKSSPSQVRRLVSQVDGSRLWETHLRPILIERLPGTLGSQAVRQHISSTLSSLSAGWTVELDSFLSPTPRGQVTFSNIVATLDPGALAGCC
;
A
#
# COMPACT_ATOMS: atom_id res chain seq x y z
N MET A 1 -44.26 -35.57 78.30
CA MET A 1 -45.70 -35.36 78.60
C MET A 1 -45.83 -33.89 78.96
N SER A 2 -46.59 -32.98 78.36
CA SER A 2 -47.73 -33.05 77.44
C SER A 2 -47.89 -31.69 76.73
N ARG A 3 -48.59 -31.72 75.59
CA ARG A 3 -48.99 -30.64 74.67
C ARG A 3 -49.88 -29.58 75.36
N THR A 4 -50.02 -28.31 74.92
CA THR A 4 -50.97 -27.77 73.90
C THR A 4 -50.93 -26.21 74.04
N SER A 5 -50.74 -25.35 73.02
CA SER A 5 -51.56 -24.85 71.89
C SER A 5 -52.73 -23.87 72.20
N ARG A 6 -52.62 -22.66 71.59
CA ARG A 6 -53.67 -21.67 71.12
C ARG A 6 -54.47 -20.88 72.18
N ARG A 7 -55.05 -19.68 71.95
CA ARG A 7 -55.00 -18.56 70.95
C ARG A 7 -56.18 -17.60 71.25
N TYR A 8 -56.02 -16.27 71.10
CA TYR A 8 -56.94 -15.17 70.65
C TYR A 8 -56.87 -13.91 71.56
N LYS A 9 -56.37 -12.73 71.13
CA LYS A 9 -56.96 -11.61 70.29
C LYS A 9 -58.13 -10.86 71.00
N PRO A 10 -58.48 -9.57 70.74
CA PRO A 10 -57.88 -8.51 69.87
C PRO A 10 -58.06 -7.02 70.35
N LEU A 11 -57.71 -6.06 69.45
CA LEU A 11 -58.28 -4.71 69.18
C LEU A 11 -57.95 -3.47 70.05
N GLN A 12 -57.25 -2.48 69.45
CA GLN A 12 -57.69 -1.10 69.12
C GLN A 12 -56.45 -0.30 68.61
N ALA A 13 -56.35 0.19 67.37
CA ALA A 13 -57.13 1.17 66.59
C ALA A 13 -56.71 2.65 66.83
N ASN A 14 -55.94 3.23 65.88
CA ASN A 14 -56.04 4.63 65.38
C ASN A 14 -54.96 4.84 64.30
N ASN A 15 -55.29 4.97 63.01
CA ASN A 15 -55.77 6.14 62.25
C ASN A 15 -54.64 7.05 61.71
N GLY A 16 -54.64 7.24 60.38
CA GLY A 16 -53.84 8.23 59.65
C GLY A 16 -53.29 7.68 58.33
N ALA A 17 -54.10 7.56 57.28
CA ALA A 17 -54.31 8.57 56.23
C ALA A 17 -53.09 8.78 55.29
N LEU A 18 -53.21 8.21 54.09
CA LEU A 18 -52.59 8.68 52.84
C LEU A 18 -53.11 10.11 52.52
N PRO A 19 -52.35 10.99 51.84
CA PRO A 19 -52.20 10.88 50.38
C PRO A 19 -50.86 11.37 49.78
N GLY A 20 -50.61 10.98 48.52
CA GLY A 20 -49.91 11.86 47.57
C GLY A 20 -48.56 11.38 47.04
N CYS A 21 -48.47 10.17 46.47
CA CYS A 21 -47.34 9.82 45.60
C CYS A 21 -47.59 10.42 44.20
N ASN A 22 -46.96 11.57 43.90
CA ASN A 22 -46.90 12.11 42.54
C ASN A 22 -45.94 11.23 41.72
N SER A 23 -46.44 10.09 41.25
CA SER A 23 -45.80 9.38 40.14
C SER A 23 -45.84 10.31 38.94
N VAL A 24 -44.69 10.87 38.56
CA VAL A 24 -44.55 11.61 37.30
C VAL A 24 -44.73 10.57 36.20
N ARG A 25 -45.98 10.36 35.79
CA ARG A 25 -46.35 9.63 34.59
C ARG A 25 -45.82 10.43 33.41
N MET A 26 -44.53 10.24 33.11
CA MET A 26 -43.95 10.69 31.84
C MET A 26 -44.80 10.02 30.76
N PRO A 27 -45.50 10.77 29.88
CA PRO A 27 -46.24 10.17 28.79
C PRO A 27 -45.23 9.31 28.02
N ARG A 28 -45.59 8.10 27.61
CA ARG A 28 -44.71 7.17 26.88
C ARG A 28 -43.92 7.87 25.76
N ALA A 29 -44.51 8.91 25.15
CA ALA A 29 -43.87 9.85 24.23
C ALA A 29 -42.57 10.50 24.75
N ARG A 30 -42.51 11.00 26.00
CA ARG A 30 -41.28 11.59 26.58
C ARG A 30 -40.18 10.56 26.77
N VAL A 31 -40.52 9.35 27.20
CA VAL A 31 -39.54 8.25 27.32
C VAL A 31 -39.00 7.88 25.94
N LEU A 32 -39.87 7.79 24.93
CA LEU A 32 -39.47 7.55 23.55
C LEU A 32 -38.58 8.68 23.01
N VAL A 33 -38.88 9.94 23.33
CA VAL A 33 -38.04 11.09 22.94
C VAL A 33 -36.66 11.00 23.59
N PHE A 34 -36.56 10.66 24.88
CA PHE A 34 -35.26 10.47 25.53
C PHE A 34 -34.48 9.27 24.95
N CYS A 35 -35.16 8.18 24.61
CA CYS A 35 -34.54 7.05 23.92
C CYS A 35 -34.02 7.44 22.53
N LEU A 36 -34.82 8.19 21.75
CA LEU A 36 -34.42 8.68 20.43
C LEU A 36 -33.21 9.63 20.52
N LEU A 37 -33.21 10.54 21.49
CA LEU A 37 -32.08 11.42 21.76
C LEU A 37 -30.82 10.62 22.13
N GLY A 38 -30.95 9.58 22.96
CA GLY A 38 -29.85 8.69 23.31
C GLY A 38 -29.29 7.89 22.12
N VAL A 39 -30.17 7.43 21.22
CA VAL A 39 -29.74 6.74 19.98
C VAL A 39 -29.07 7.72 19.03
N LEU A 40 -29.58 8.94 18.90
CA LEU A 40 -28.97 9.99 18.06
C LEU A 40 -27.59 10.41 18.57
N THR A 41 -27.40 10.56 19.89
CA THR A 41 -26.08 10.87 20.46
C THR A 41 -25.10 9.73 20.27
N LEU A 42 -25.54 8.48 20.47
CA LEU A 42 -24.70 7.29 20.22
C LEU A 42 -24.30 7.20 18.75
N ALA A 43 -25.24 7.43 17.82
CA ALA A 43 -24.98 7.42 16.38
C ALA A 43 -24.04 8.55 15.95
N MET A 44 -24.17 9.74 16.54
CA MET A 44 -23.25 10.87 16.30
C MET A 44 -21.84 10.56 16.83
N VAL A 45 -21.71 10.02 18.04
CA VAL A 45 -20.40 9.64 18.60
C VAL A 45 -19.76 8.52 17.79
N LEU A 46 -20.53 7.52 17.36
CA LEU A 46 -20.04 6.47 16.45
C LEU A 46 -19.65 7.04 15.09
N GLY A 47 -20.44 7.97 14.55
CA GLY A 47 -20.12 8.68 13.31
C GLY A 47 -18.84 9.50 13.41
N LEU A 48 -18.60 10.20 14.54
CA LEU A 48 -17.37 10.92 14.82
C LEU A 48 -16.18 9.96 15.03
N TYR A 49 -16.39 8.82 15.67
CA TYR A 49 -15.37 7.78 15.85
C TYR A 49 -14.97 7.15 14.51
N LEU A 50 -15.93 6.80 13.66
CA LEU A 50 -15.70 6.32 12.30
C LEU A 50 -15.12 7.41 11.39
N SER A 51 -15.49 8.67 11.60
CA SER A 51 -14.90 9.83 10.91
C SER A 51 -13.46 10.07 11.33
N ASN A 52 -13.12 9.80 12.60
CA ASN A 52 -11.75 9.87 13.09
C ASN A 52 -10.88 8.72 12.56
N GLU A 53 -11.44 7.51 12.43
CA GLU A 53 -10.81 6.38 11.71
C GLU A 53 -10.60 6.70 10.22
N THR A 54 -11.59 7.29 9.55
CA THR A 54 -11.42 7.74 8.14
C THR A 54 -10.53 8.96 7.99
N SER A 55 -10.39 9.83 9.01
CA SER A 55 -9.44 10.95 9.01
C SER A 55 -8.01 10.50 9.36
N SER A 56 -7.85 9.44 10.14
CA SER A 56 -6.58 8.75 10.36
C SER A 56 -6.14 8.01 9.09
N ASN A 57 -7.07 7.38 8.38
CA ASN A 57 -6.81 6.67 7.12
C ASN A 57 -6.72 7.59 5.87
N ARG A 58 -7.24 8.83 5.94
CA ARG A 58 -6.94 9.90 4.94
C ARG A 58 -5.57 10.55 5.14
N ASN A 59 -4.97 10.37 6.31
CA ASN A 59 -3.58 10.70 6.55
C ASN A 59 -2.66 9.52 6.20
N ASN A 60 -2.97 8.77 5.14
CA ASN A 60 -1.95 8.16 4.30
C ASN A 60 -1.10 9.30 3.72
N ARG A 61 -0.23 9.86 4.57
CA ARG A 61 1.00 10.48 4.13
C ARG A 61 1.71 9.37 3.36
N ILE A 62 1.56 9.41 2.04
CA ILE A 62 2.51 8.81 1.12
C ILE A 62 3.88 9.14 1.72
N PRO A 63 4.67 8.14 2.16
CA PRO A 63 6.01 8.43 2.63
C PRO A 63 6.67 9.12 1.44
N VAL A 64 6.97 10.41 1.57
CA VAL A 64 7.73 11.13 0.56
C VAL A 64 9.01 10.33 0.42
N VAL A 65 9.12 9.61 -0.69
CA VAL A 65 10.30 8.83 -1.03
C VAL A 65 11.42 9.83 -1.16
N ASP A 66 12.19 9.99 -0.09
CA ASP A 66 13.41 10.77 -0.10
C ASP A 66 14.47 9.88 -0.76
N LEU A 67 14.40 9.81 -2.09
CA LEU A 67 15.26 8.95 -2.90
C LEU A 67 16.74 9.18 -2.60
N ALA A 68 17.13 10.41 -2.24
CA ALA A 68 18.50 10.71 -1.85
C ALA A 68 18.88 10.01 -0.54
N LYS A 69 18.02 10.08 0.48
CA LYS A 69 18.23 9.39 1.76
C LYS A 69 18.10 7.87 1.64
N ASP A 70 17.16 7.37 0.85
CA ASP A 70 16.95 5.93 0.64
C ASP A 70 18.13 5.29 -0.10
N ARG A 71 18.69 5.99 -1.10
CA ARG A 71 19.94 5.56 -1.77
C ARG A 71 21.12 5.48 -0.80
N LEU A 72 21.25 6.46 0.10
CA LEU A 72 22.36 6.52 1.07
C LEU A 72 22.21 5.49 2.20
N SER A 73 20.99 5.07 2.50
CA SER A 73 20.71 4.10 3.58
C SER A 73 20.53 2.66 3.08
N HIS A 74 20.51 2.43 1.76
CA HIS A 74 20.37 1.11 1.16
C HIS A 74 21.51 0.17 1.57
N LYS A 75 21.16 -1.05 2.00
CA LYS A 75 22.11 -2.12 2.35
C LYS A 75 21.90 -3.32 1.45
N ALA A 76 22.98 -3.83 0.86
CA ALA A 76 22.92 -5.05 0.06
C ALA A 76 22.46 -6.25 0.90
N SER A 77 21.55 -7.03 0.34
CA SER A 77 21.10 -8.28 0.96
C SER A 77 22.16 -9.37 0.79
N LYS A 78 22.51 -10.07 1.87
CA LYS A 78 23.46 -11.19 1.82
C LYS A 78 22.80 -12.38 1.12
N SER A 79 23.49 -12.96 0.14
CA SER A 79 23.07 -14.21 -0.50
C SER A 79 23.73 -15.41 0.19
N SER A 80 22.98 -16.49 0.40
CA SER A 80 23.55 -17.74 0.92
C SER A 80 24.39 -18.45 -0.16
N PRO A 81 25.34 -19.32 0.21
CA PRO A 81 26.14 -20.09 -0.76
C PRO A 81 25.28 -20.92 -1.73
N SER A 82 24.15 -21.46 -1.27
CA SER A 82 23.22 -22.22 -2.11
C SER A 82 22.47 -21.32 -3.10
N GLN A 83 22.11 -20.10 -2.71
CA GLN A 83 21.52 -19.11 -3.61
C GLN A 83 22.51 -18.67 -4.68
N VAL A 84 23.77 -18.42 -4.31
CA VAL A 84 24.83 -18.08 -5.27
C VAL A 84 25.03 -19.22 -6.27
N ARG A 85 25.13 -20.46 -5.80
CA ARG A 85 25.28 -21.63 -6.69
C ARG A 85 24.11 -21.78 -7.65
N ARG A 86 22.88 -21.52 -7.19
CA ARG A 86 21.68 -21.51 -8.02
C ARG A 86 21.75 -20.43 -9.11
N LEU A 87 22.12 -19.20 -8.76
CA LEU A 87 22.24 -18.10 -9.72
C LEU A 87 23.32 -18.37 -10.77
N VAL A 88 24.49 -18.86 -10.34
CA VAL A 88 25.58 -19.21 -11.27
C VAL A 88 25.16 -20.34 -12.22
N SER A 89 24.36 -21.31 -11.76
CA SER A 89 23.87 -22.39 -12.64
C SER A 89 22.89 -21.93 -13.73
N GLN A 90 22.35 -20.71 -13.64
CA GLN A 90 21.47 -20.14 -14.67
C GLN A 90 22.26 -19.38 -15.76
N VAL A 91 23.57 -19.18 -15.57
CA VAL A 91 24.41 -18.47 -16.55
C VAL A 91 24.89 -19.46 -17.59
N ASP A 92 24.42 -19.28 -18.82
CA ASP A 92 24.86 -20.05 -19.99
C ASP A 92 25.98 -19.28 -20.72
N GLY A 93 27.20 -19.83 -20.66
CA GLY A 93 28.38 -19.25 -21.31
C GLY A 93 28.34 -19.32 -22.83
N SER A 94 27.75 -20.38 -23.40
CA SER A 94 27.58 -20.50 -24.85
C SER A 94 26.59 -19.45 -25.36
N ARG A 95 25.48 -19.25 -24.64
CA ARG A 95 24.54 -18.15 -24.94
C ARG A 95 25.18 -16.78 -24.81
N LEU A 96 26.01 -16.55 -23.80
CA LEU A 96 26.76 -15.29 -23.65
C LEU A 96 27.63 -15.02 -24.88
N TRP A 97 28.38 -16.02 -25.34
CA TRP A 97 29.28 -15.86 -26.47
C TRP A 97 28.55 -15.74 -27.80
N GLU A 98 27.71 -16.71 -28.15
CA GLU A 98 27.12 -16.82 -29.48
C GLU A 98 25.99 -15.83 -29.70
N THR A 99 25.16 -15.60 -28.69
CA THR A 99 23.97 -14.75 -28.82
C THR A 99 24.26 -13.29 -28.52
N HIS A 100 25.04 -12.99 -27.47
CA HIS A 100 25.19 -11.62 -26.99
C HIS A 100 26.48 -10.95 -27.45
N LEU A 101 27.61 -11.66 -27.43
CA LEU A 101 28.91 -11.05 -27.74
C LEU A 101 29.25 -11.09 -29.22
N ARG A 102 29.19 -12.25 -29.86
CA ARG A 102 29.60 -12.45 -31.25
C ARG A 102 28.92 -11.47 -32.24
N PRO A 103 27.61 -11.15 -32.15
CA PRO A 103 26.96 -10.22 -33.08
C PRO A 103 27.45 -8.77 -32.98
N ILE A 104 28.02 -8.36 -31.84
CA ILE A 104 28.47 -6.99 -31.62
C ILE A 104 29.97 -6.79 -31.89
N LEU A 105 30.70 -7.86 -32.23
CA LEU A 105 32.12 -7.83 -32.59
C LEU A 105 32.35 -7.32 -34.02
N ILE A 106 31.77 -6.16 -34.32
CA ILE A 106 31.90 -5.44 -35.59
C ILE A 106 32.25 -3.97 -35.33
N GLU A 107 32.75 -3.29 -36.36
CA GLU A 107 32.92 -1.83 -36.33
C GLU A 107 31.56 -1.14 -36.16
N ARG A 108 31.46 -0.24 -35.18
CA ARG A 108 30.19 0.32 -34.73
C ARG A 108 30.30 1.81 -34.38
N LEU A 109 31.04 2.55 -35.20
CA LEU A 109 31.14 4.01 -35.10
C LEU A 109 29.77 4.68 -35.26
N PRO A 110 29.50 5.81 -34.59
CA PRO A 110 28.25 6.55 -34.75
C PRO A 110 27.92 6.86 -36.22
N GLY A 111 26.67 6.63 -36.62
CA GLY A 111 26.18 6.86 -37.98
C GLY A 111 26.48 5.75 -39.00
N THR A 112 27.23 4.70 -38.64
CA THR A 112 27.48 3.57 -39.56
C THR A 112 26.39 2.49 -39.48
N LEU A 113 26.32 1.65 -40.53
CA LEU A 113 25.45 0.48 -40.55
C LEU A 113 25.74 -0.50 -39.39
N GLY A 114 27.00 -0.62 -38.99
CA GLY A 114 27.38 -1.48 -37.86
C GLY A 114 26.85 -0.94 -36.53
N SER A 115 26.86 0.38 -36.30
CA SER A 115 26.23 0.98 -35.12
C SER A 115 24.72 0.75 -35.11
N GLN A 116 24.05 0.89 -36.25
CA GLN A 116 22.62 0.61 -36.38
C GLN A 116 22.29 -0.87 -36.12
N ALA A 117 23.08 -1.79 -36.67
CA ALA A 117 22.90 -3.23 -36.47
C ALA A 117 23.07 -3.63 -35.00
N VAL A 118 24.10 -3.10 -34.32
CA VAL A 118 24.33 -3.34 -32.89
C VAL A 118 23.18 -2.76 -32.05
N ARG A 119 22.73 -1.54 -32.37
CA ARG A 119 21.59 -0.92 -31.70
C ARG A 119 20.33 -1.80 -31.82
N GLN A 120 20.01 -2.24 -33.03
CA GLN A 120 18.86 -3.13 -33.28
C GLN A 120 19.01 -4.45 -32.53
N HIS A 121 20.19 -5.04 -32.51
CA HIS A 121 20.47 -6.29 -31.81
C HIS A 121 20.25 -6.15 -30.30
N ILE A 122 20.81 -5.12 -29.67
CA ILE A 122 20.64 -4.88 -28.22
C ILE A 122 19.18 -4.59 -27.89
N SER A 123 18.53 -3.68 -28.62
CA SER A 123 17.13 -3.32 -28.38
C SER A 123 16.20 -4.52 -28.51
N SER A 124 16.31 -5.29 -29.61
CA SER A 124 15.47 -6.48 -29.81
C SER A 124 15.73 -7.57 -28.76
N THR A 125 16.99 -7.78 -28.38
CA THR A 125 17.35 -8.75 -27.33
C THR A 125 16.70 -8.37 -26.01
N LEU A 126 16.80 -7.11 -25.59
CA LEU A 126 16.21 -6.62 -24.34
C LEU A 126 14.67 -6.68 -24.37
N SER A 127 14.04 -6.25 -25.46
CA SER A 127 12.58 -6.31 -25.62
C SER A 127 12.03 -7.73 -25.67
N SER A 128 12.84 -8.72 -26.07
CA SER A 128 12.43 -10.13 -26.11
C SER A 128 12.44 -10.82 -24.74
N LEU A 129 13.05 -10.19 -23.72
CA LEU A 129 13.12 -10.77 -22.38
C LEU A 129 11.74 -10.76 -21.72
N SER A 130 11.37 -11.87 -21.11
CA SER A 130 10.08 -12.06 -20.43
C SER A 130 9.85 -11.15 -19.22
N ALA A 131 10.89 -10.43 -18.77
CA ALA A 131 10.81 -9.54 -17.62
C ALA A 131 10.06 -8.23 -17.91
N GLY A 132 9.70 -7.95 -19.18
CA GLY A 132 8.88 -6.79 -19.54
C GLY A 132 9.66 -5.47 -19.59
N TRP A 133 10.91 -5.50 -20.10
CA TRP A 133 11.72 -4.29 -20.24
C TRP A 133 11.07 -3.28 -21.19
N THR A 134 10.94 -2.04 -20.73
CA THR A 134 10.64 -0.88 -21.57
C THR A 134 11.94 -0.39 -22.19
N VAL A 135 12.05 -0.45 -23.52
CA VAL A 135 13.26 -0.08 -24.25
C VAL A 135 12.98 1.17 -25.08
N GLU A 136 13.73 2.24 -24.82
CA GLU A 136 13.63 3.53 -25.47
C GLU A 136 14.95 3.90 -26.17
N LEU A 137 14.83 4.65 -27.25
CA LEU A 137 15.98 5.21 -27.97
C LEU A 137 16.01 6.72 -27.80
N ASP A 138 17.02 7.20 -27.08
CA ASP A 138 17.28 8.64 -26.92
C ASP A 138 18.28 9.07 -27.99
N SER A 139 17.79 9.78 -29.02
CA SER A 139 18.58 10.16 -30.19
C SER A 139 18.75 11.66 -30.29
N PHE A 140 20.00 12.10 -30.48
CA PHE A 140 20.35 13.51 -30.58
C PHE A 140 21.44 13.75 -31.63
N LEU A 141 21.45 14.97 -32.16
CA LEU A 141 22.45 15.45 -33.11
C LEU A 141 23.55 16.21 -32.35
N SER A 142 24.81 15.92 -32.65
CA SER A 142 25.95 16.58 -32.01
C SER A 142 27.09 16.84 -33.00
N PRO A 143 27.76 18.02 -32.92
CA PRO A 143 28.91 18.32 -33.75
C PRO A 143 30.11 17.47 -33.35
N THR A 144 30.81 16.96 -34.36
CA THR A 144 32.08 16.24 -34.21
C THR A 144 33.12 16.85 -35.16
N PRO A 145 34.42 16.55 -34.99
CA PRO A 145 35.43 16.95 -35.97
C PRO A 145 35.18 16.45 -37.40
N ARG A 146 34.31 15.45 -37.58
CA ARG A 146 33.90 14.91 -38.88
C ARG A 146 32.55 15.45 -39.37
N GLY A 147 31.98 16.44 -38.68
CA GLY A 147 30.67 17.04 -38.99
C GLY A 147 29.59 16.70 -37.95
N GLN A 148 28.35 17.07 -38.26
CA GLN A 148 27.16 16.72 -37.47
C GLN A 148 26.92 15.21 -37.54
N VAL A 149 26.78 14.56 -36.38
CA VAL A 149 26.53 13.12 -36.27
C VAL A 149 25.38 12.86 -35.31
N THR A 150 24.50 11.91 -35.66
CA THR A 150 23.45 11.43 -34.77
C THR A 150 23.98 10.36 -33.84
N PHE A 151 23.78 10.57 -32.54
CA PHE A 151 24.02 9.60 -31.50
C PHE A 151 22.69 9.05 -31.01
N SER A 152 22.66 7.78 -30.61
CA SER A 152 21.47 7.16 -30.03
C SER A 152 21.86 6.32 -28.83
N ASN A 153 21.38 6.73 -27.66
CA ASN A 153 21.45 5.94 -26.43
C ASN A 153 20.31 4.91 -26.43
N ILE A 154 20.60 3.72 -25.91
CA ILE A 154 19.58 2.69 -25.64
C ILE A 154 19.31 2.73 -24.14
N VAL A 155 18.09 3.06 -23.76
CA VAL A 155 17.67 3.10 -22.36
C VAL A 155 16.70 1.95 -22.15
N ALA A 156 17.05 1.01 -21.25
CA ALA A 156 16.20 -0.11 -20.91
C ALA A 156 15.82 -0.03 -19.42
N THR A 157 14.52 0.05 -19.16
CA THR A 157 13.94 0.23 -17.83
C THR A 157 13.00 -0.92 -17.52
N LEU A 158 13.26 -1.66 -16.44
CA LEU A 158 12.46 -2.83 -16.05
C LEU A 158 11.11 -2.43 -15.43
N ASP A 159 11.11 -1.42 -14.55
CA ASP A 159 9.91 -0.91 -13.89
C ASP A 159 9.86 0.62 -14.00
N PRO A 160 9.30 1.17 -15.10
CA PRO A 160 9.16 2.62 -15.25
C PRO A 160 8.13 3.21 -14.27
N GLY A 161 7.23 2.39 -13.71
CA GLY A 161 6.18 2.79 -12.78
C GLY A 161 6.65 2.90 -11.32
N ALA A 162 7.84 2.41 -10.99
CA ALA A 162 8.42 2.49 -9.64
C ALA A 162 8.44 3.92 -9.06
N LEU A 163 8.51 4.94 -9.92
CA LEU A 163 8.43 6.35 -9.53
C LEU A 163 6.99 6.91 -9.56
N ALA A 164 6.10 6.34 -10.35
CA ALA A 164 4.73 6.83 -10.56
C ALA A 164 3.76 6.45 -9.42
N GLY A 165 4.11 5.47 -8.58
CA GLY A 165 3.39 5.20 -7.32
C GLY A 165 3.60 6.26 -6.23
N CYS A 166 4.36 7.33 -6.52
CA CYS A 166 4.70 8.42 -5.60
C CYS A 166 4.04 9.77 -5.95
N CYS A 167 3.19 9.84 -6.99
CA CYS A 167 2.50 11.06 -7.41
C CYS A 167 1.06 11.13 -6.90
#